data_AF-Q0CHR3-F1
#
_entry.id   AF-Q0CHR3-F1
#
_cell.length_a   1.000
_cell.length_b   1.000
_cell.length_c   1.000
_cell.angle_alpha   90.00
_cell.angle_beta   90.00
_cell.angle_gamma   90.00
#
_symmetry.space_group_name_H-M   'P 1'
#
loop_
_entity.id
_entity.type
_entity.pdbx_description
1 polymer ?
#
loop_
_entity_poly.entity_id
_entity_poly.type
_entity_poly.pdbx_seq_one_letter_code
_entity_poly.pdbx_strand_id
1 'polypeptide(L)'
;MAMCTLASARARDGALYSERRSPSQLSHPPPELFWSAATESIPRNLAAARGIEYMRACALLSVAAIQNGQIRDMHQYLGKYHTLNIMEGLYDEKSWPKDLSAVEVEVRRRLFWSMYTLDVYSATVWGGMVRFREIQSNVRYPREVNDDVLDFDNSAQISAISTTPASNSYEPSVWMRGWNFTTDLYRILEHAIDGQRRTLRVENESPWSLFRPDPVPGHLIMKHVQAMFSALPSQLQTTRPVTGDPEHDIVGFQSANIQATLQLLNMVLSPNEDQGIEEKCEVAENVLSVFTKVPIEYLKAISSPLVGYGSTSASNGVRTHPLHWRRRTTQNTG
;
A
#
# COMPACT_ATOMS: atom_id res chain seq x y z
N MET A 1 9.17 -6.69 -14.86
CA MET A 1 8.49 -5.80 -15.82
C MET A 1 7.42 -4.92 -15.18
N ALA A 2 6.45 -5.44 -14.41
CA ALA A 2 5.43 -4.59 -13.76
C ALA A 2 6.04 -3.51 -12.83
N MET A 3 7.06 -3.85 -12.04
CA MET A 3 7.81 -2.86 -11.25
C MET A 3 8.47 -1.79 -12.13
N CYS A 4 9.10 -2.19 -13.25
CA CYS A 4 9.74 -1.27 -14.20
C CYS A 4 8.73 -0.34 -14.86
N THR A 5 7.52 -0.84 -15.13
CA THR A 5 6.40 -0.04 -15.67
C THR A 5 6.06 1.10 -14.72
N LEU A 6 5.85 0.77 -13.45
CA LEU A 6 5.51 1.74 -12.42
C LEU A 6 6.67 2.73 -12.16
N ALA A 7 7.90 2.23 -12.07
CA ALA A 7 9.07 3.06 -11.86
C ALA A 7 9.33 4.04 -13.02
N SER A 8 9.22 3.57 -14.27
CA SER A 8 9.37 4.40 -15.47
C SER A 8 8.25 5.45 -15.59
N ALA A 9 7.00 5.07 -15.27
CA ALA A 9 5.89 6.01 -15.22
C ALA A 9 6.12 7.11 -14.17
N ARG A 10 6.58 6.77 -12.96
CA ARG A 10 6.91 7.76 -11.92
C ARG A 10 8.06 8.68 -12.32
N ALA A 11 9.08 8.14 -12.99
CA ALA A 11 10.18 8.94 -13.51
C ALA A 11 9.68 9.94 -14.57
N ARG A 12 8.82 9.49 -15.49
CA ARG A 12 8.17 10.32 -16.51
C ARG A 12 7.35 11.46 -15.87
N ASP A 13 6.60 11.15 -14.81
CA ASP A 13 5.70 12.11 -14.16
C ASP A 13 6.43 13.02 -13.13
N GLY A 14 7.75 12.86 -12.98
CA GLY A 14 8.57 13.66 -12.05
C GLY A 14 8.31 13.34 -10.58
N ALA A 15 7.86 12.13 -10.26
CA ALA A 15 7.62 11.62 -8.91
C ALA A 15 8.88 10.91 -8.34
N LEU A 16 10.02 11.60 -8.37
CA LEU A 16 11.30 11.10 -7.85
C LEU A 16 11.77 11.97 -6.68
N TYR A 17 12.10 11.35 -5.55
CA TYR A 17 12.51 12.04 -4.32
C TYR A 17 13.96 12.54 -4.33
N SER A 18 14.78 12.09 -5.29
CA SER A 18 16.20 12.41 -5.32
C SER A 18 16.62 12.90 -6.71
N GLU A 19 17.18 14.11 -6.75
CA GLU A 19 17.84 14.67 -7.94
C GLU A 19 19.06 13.85 -8.39
N ARG A 20 19.57 12.93 -7.54
CA ARG A 20 20.74 12.09 -7.85
C ARG A 20 20.50 11.14 -9.01
N ARG A 21 19.25 10.85 -9.39
CA ARG A 21 18.93 9.98 -10.51
C ARG A 21 18.34 10.83 -11.63
N SER A 22 18.92 10.76 -12.83
CA SER A 22 18.38 11.51 -13.96
C SER A 22 17.00 10.93 -14.35
N PRO A 23 15.91 11.73 -14.32
CA PRO A 23 14.58 11.25 -14.68
C PRO A 23 14.52 10.75 -16.13
N SER A 24 15.32 11.35 -17.02
CA SER A 24 15.45 10.96 -18.42
C SER A 24 16.01 9.56 -18.60
N GLN A 25 16.98 9.12 -17.79
CA GLN A 25 17.47 7.74 -17.87
C GLN A 25 16.46 6.73 -17.32
N LEU A 26 15.72 7.09 -16.27
CA LEU A 26 14.76 6.17 -15.64
C LEU A 26 13.43 6.03 -16.39
N SER A 27 13.09 7.03 -17.21
CA SER A 27 11.91 7.01 -18.10
C SER A 27 12.16 6.34 -19.45
N HIS A 28 13.39 5.89 -19.71
CA HIS A 28 13.76 5.12 -20.89
C HIS A 28 14.23 3.70 -20.51
N PRO A 29 13.62 2.63 -21.05
CA PRO A 29 12.48 2.60 -21.99
C PRO A 29 11.16 3.14 -21.42
N PRO A 30 10.22 3.56 -22.29
CA PRO A 30 8.93 4.09 -21.88
C PRO A 30 8.11 3.04 -21.12
N PRO A 31 7.26 3.45 -20.17
CA PRO A 31 6.53 2.53 -19.29
C PRO A 31 5.63 1.55 -20.06
N GLU A 32 5.10 1.95 -21.22
CA GLU A 32 4.23 1.14 -22.07
C GLU A 32 4.92 -0.13 -22.59
N LEU A 33 6.23 -0.07 -22.83
CA LEU A 33 7.02 -1.24 -23.25
C LEU A 33 7.08 -2.28 -22.13
N PHE A 34 7.36 -1.83 -20.91
CA PHE A 34 7.37 -2.69 -19.73
C PHE A 34 5.98 -3.21 -19.39
N TRP A 35 4.95 -2.39 -19.62
CA TRP A 35 3.55 -2.79 -19.45
C TRP A 35 3.24 -3.97 -20.38
N SER A 36 3.49 -3.86 -21.69
CA SER A 36 3.22 -4.96 -22.64
C SER A 36 3.89 -6.25 -22.19
N ALA A 37 5.20 -6.20 -21.92
CA ALA A 37 5.96 -7.37 -21.47
C ALA A 37 5.43 -7.97 -20.16
N ALA A 38 5.01 -7.12 -19.20
CA ALA A 38 4.41 -7.58 -17.95
C ALA A 38 3.07 -8.29 -18.19
N THR A 39 2.23 -7.72 -19.04
CA THR A 39 0.89 -8.27 -19.33
C THR A 39 0.95 -9.56 -20.13
N GLU A 40 1.89 -9.69 -21.06
CA GLU A 40 2.15 -10.91 -21.84
C GLU A 40 2.67 -12.05 -20.96
N SER A 41 3.40 -11.72 -19.89
CA SER A 41 3.93 -12.69 -18.93
C SER A 41 2.88 -13.26 -17.98
N ILE A 42 1.70 -12.63 -17.85
CA ILE A 42 0.62 -13.13 -16.99
C ILE A 42 -0.17 -14.21 -17.75
N PRO A 43 -0.25 -15.46 -17.24
CA PRO A 43 -0.99 -16.53 -17.90
C PRO A 43 -2.45 -16.14 -18.16
N ARG A 44 -2.94 -16.43 -19.36
CA ARG A 44 -4.36 -16.27 -19.70
C ARG A 44 -5.25 -17.16 -18.83
N ASN A 45 -4.80 -18.39 -18.59
CA ASN A 45 -5.40 -19.28 -17.60
C ASN A 45 -4.78 -19.00 -16.22
N LEU A 46 -5.51 -18.28 -15.37
CA LEU A 46 -5.03 -17.94 -14.03
C LEU A 46 -4.77 -19.17 -13.15
N ALA A 47 -5.40 -20.33 -13.42
CA ALA A 47 -5.10 -21.59 -12.72
C ALA A 47 -3.65 -22.07 -12.92
N ALA A 48 -2.96 -21.59 -13.95
CA ALA A 48 -1.54 -21.88 -14.18
C ALA A 48 -0.61 -20.88 -13.45
N ALA A 49 -1.12 -19.75 -12.96
CA ALA A 49 -0.36 -18.73 -12.28
C ALA A 49 -0.15 -19.12 -10.81
N ARG A 50 0.93 -19.86 -10.52
CA ARG A 50 1.25 -20.29 -9.15
C ARG A 50 2.12 -19.28 -8.42
N GLY A 51 1.85 -19.13 -7.13
CA GLY A 51 2.67 -18.33 -6.22
C GLY A 51 2.41 -16.82 -6.27
N ILE A 52 3.10 -16.10 -5.38
CA ILE A 52 2.81 -14.70 -5.07
C ILE A 52 3.25 -13.70 -6.15
N GLU A 53 4.16 -14.07 -7.04
CA GLU A 53 4.73 -13.14 -8.01
C GLU A 53 3.71 -12.67 -9.06
N TYR A 54 2.75 -13.52 -9.44
CA TYR A 54 1.66 -13.10 -10.32
C TYR A 54 0.68 -12.16 -9.60
N MET A 55 0.42 -12.39 -8.31
CA MET A 55 -0.36 -11.46 -7.49
C MET A 55 0.34 -10.10 -7.39
N ARG A 56 1.66 -10.09 -7.13
CA ARG A 56 2.48 -8.87 -7.11
C ARG A 56 2.45 -8.14 -8.46
N ALA A 57 2.58 -8.87 -9.56
CA ALA A 57 2.50 -8.29 -10.89
C ALA A 57 1.14 -7.62 -11.14
N CYS A 58 0.03 -8.28 -10.78
CA CYS A 58 -1.31 -7.72 -10.89
C CYS A 58 -1.50 -6.49 -9.98
N ALA A 59 -1.00 -6.52 -8.75
CA ALA A 59 -1.01 -5.40 -7.83
C ALA A 59 -0.29 -4.17 -8.42
N LEU A 60 0.92 -4.37 -8.91
CA LEU A 60 1.73 -3.31 -9.53
C LEU A 60 1.08 -2.74 -10.80
N LEU A 61 0.51 -3.60 -11.66
CA LEU A 61 -0.22 -3.15 -12.85
C LEU A 61 -1.48 -2.38 -12.49
N SER A 62 -2.18 -2.74 -11.40
CA SER A 62 -3.34 -2.00 -10.92
C SER A 62 -2.95 -0.58 -10.52
N VAL A 63 -1.84 -0.41 -9.78
CA VAL A 63 -1.34 0.91 -9.40
C VAL A 63 -0.83 1.71 -10.59
N ALA A 64 -0.09 1.07 -11.51
CA ALA A 64 0.38 1.73 -12.73
C ALA A 64 -0.79 2.22 -13.60
N ALA A 65 -1.88 1.44 -13.69
CA ALA A 65 -3.10 1.84 -14.39
C ALA A 65 -3.74 3.09 -13.76
N ILE A 66 -3.81 3.17 -12.42
CA ILE A 66 -4.31 4.37 -11.72
C ILE A 66 -3.47 5.58 -12.05
N GLN A 67 -2.14 5.44 -11.99
CA GLN A 67 -1.22 6.52 -12.29
C GLN A 67 -1.40 7.07 -13.72
N ASN A 68 -1.75 6.20 -14.67
CA ASN A 68 -2.03 6.57 -16.06
C ASN A 68 -3.52 6.92 -16.32
N GLY A 69 -4.38 6.98 -15.30
CA GLY A 69 -5.81 7.26 -15.46
C GLY A 69 -6.61 6.14 -16.13
N GLN A 70 -6.05 4.92 -16.25
CA GLN A 70 -6.65 3.76 -16.91
C GLN A 70 -7.52 2.96 -15.93
N ILE A 71 -8.66 3.52 -15.52
CA ILE A 71 -9.51 2.95 -14.46
C ILE A 71 -10.05 1.54 -14.80
N ARG A 72 -10.35 1.28 -16.07
CA ARG A 72 -10.80 -0.05 -16.53
C ARG A 72 -9.71 -1.11 -16.35
N ASP A 73 -8.48 -0.77 -16.72
CA ASP A 73 -7.33 -1.67 -16.59
C ASP A 73 -7.00 -1.88 -15.12
N MET A 74 -7.08 -0.84 -14.29
CA MET A 74 -6.97 -0.96 -12.84
C MET A 74 -7.93 -2.03 -12.30
N HIS A 75 -9.22 -1.95 -12.62
CA HIS A 75 -10.19 -2.94 -12.15
C HIS A 75 -9.92 -4.35 -12.71
N GLN A 76 -9.43 -4.45 -13.94
CA GLN A 76 -9.07 -5.74 -14.53
C GLN A 76 -7.94 -6.40 -13.74
N TYR A 77 -6.85 -5.70 -13.45
CA TYR A 77 -5.72 -6.27 -12.72
C TYR A 77 -6.02 -6.45 -11.24
N LEU A 78 -6.83 -5.57 -10.64
CA LEU A 78 -7.32 -5.75 -9.28
C LEU A 78 -8.19 -7.02 -9.17
N GLY A 79 -9.07 -7.25 -10.14
CA GLY A 79 -9.88 -8.48 -10.23
C GLY A 79 -9.04 -9.74 -10.38
N LYS A 80 -7.98 -9.71 -11.20
CA LYS A 80 -7.01 -10.81 -11.33
C LYS A 80 -6.29 -11.06 -10.00
N TYR A 81 -5.83 -10.00 -9.33
CA TYR A 81 -5.21 -10.11 -8.00
C TYR A 81 -6.15 -10.80 -7.01
N HIS A 82 -7.42 -10.38 -6.91
CA HIS A 82 -8.38 -11.00 -5.99
C HIS A 82 -8.64 -12.46 -6.33
N THR A 83 -8.76 -12.79 -7.62
CA THR A 83 -8.94 -14.18 -8.06
C THR A 83 -7.78 -15.05 -7.59
N LEU A 84 -6.55 -14.60 -7.81
CA LEU A 84 -5.34 -15.30 -7.36
C LEU A 84 -5.23 -15.37 -5.83
N ASN A 85 -5.63 -14.31 -5.12
CA ASN A 85 -5.65 -14.28 -3.65
C ASN A 85 -6.56 -15.38 -3.08
N ILE A 86 -7.75 -15.59 -3.65
CA ILE A 86 -8.64 -16.70 -3.26
C ILE A 86 -7.97 -18.04 -3.57
N MET A 87 -7.45 -18.21 -4.78
CA MET A 87 -6.86 -19.48 -5.23
C MET A 87 -5.65 -19.92 -4.39
N GLU A 88 -4.82 -18.97 -3.98
CA GLU A 88 -3.59 -19.21 -3.20
C GLU A 88 -3.83 -19.09 -1.67
N GLY A 89 -5.05 -18.75 -1.23
CA GLY A 89 -5.39 -18.64 0.19
C GLY A 89 -4.70 -17.48 0.93
N LEU A 90 -4.32 -16.40 0.23
CA LEU A 90 -3.56 -15.30 0.85
C LEU A 90 -4.36 -14.57 1.93
N TYR A 91 -5.69 -14.63 1.89
CA TYR A 91 -6.62 -14.02 2.85
C TYR A 91 -6.61 -14.64 4.26
N ASP A 92 -6.00 -15.80 4.48
CA ASP A 92 -5.87 -16.43 5.81
C ASP A 92 -4.46 -16.98 6.01
N GLU A 93 -3.75 -16.46 7.01
CA GLU A 93 -2.38 -16.92 7.35
C GLU A 93 -2.30 -18.43 7.59
N LYS A 94 -3.39 -19.08 8.03
CA LYS A 94 -3.43 -20.54 8.23
C LYS A 94 -3.31 -21.33 6.93
N SER A 95 -3.66 -20.72 5.81
CA SER A 95 -3.61 -21.33 4.48
C SER A 95 -2.25 -21.17 3.80
N TRP A 96 -1.33 -20.39 4.39
CA TRP A 96 -0.03 -20.13 3.80
C TRP A 96 0.89 -21.36 3.93
N PRO A 97 1.86 -21.52 3.00
CA PRO A 97 2.89 -22.54 3.15
C PRO A 97 3.59 -22.46 4.51
N LYS A 98 3.95 -23.61 5.08
CA LYS A 98 4.53 -23.69 6.44
C LYS A 98 6.03 -23.42 6.48
N ASP A 99 6.67 -23.49 5.32
CA ASP A 99 8.11 -23.36 5.09
C ASP A 99 8.54 -21.93 4.72
N LEU A 100 7.66 -20.94 4.92
CA LEU A 100 7.97 -19.54 4.64
C LEU A 100 8.95 -18.96 5.67
N SER A 101 9.93 -18.21 5.16
CA SER A 101 10.78 -17.35 5.99
C SER A 101 9.98 -16.19 6.61
N ALA A 102 10.53 -15.59 7.68
CA ALA A 102 9.93 -14.43 8.32
C ALA A 102 9.70 -13.26 7.34
N VAL A 103 10.65 -13.03 6.42
CA VAL A 103 10.54 -11.98 5.38
C VAL A 103 9.39 -12.29 4.44
N GLU A 104 9.27 -13.53 4.00
CA GLU A 104 8.21 -13.97 3.09
C GLU A 104 6.80 -13.86 3.70
N VAL A 105 6.69 -14.04 5.01
CA VAL A 105 5.44 -13.79 5.77
C VAL A 105 5.11 -12.29 5.74
N GLU A 106 6.07 -11.42 6.03
CA GLU A 106 5.83 -9.97 6.03
C GLU A 106 5.55 -9.42 4.62
N VAL A 107 6.21 -9.96 3.61
CA VAL A 107 5.91 -9.71 2.19
C VAL A 107 4.44 -9.98 1.88
N ARG A 108 3.91 -11.13 2.32
CA ARG A 108 2.51 -11.53 2.09
C ARG A 108 1.54 -10.60 2.81
N ARG A 109 1.82 -10.27 4.08
CA ARG A 109 1.03 -9.32 4.87
C ARG A 109 0.95 -7.96 4.20
N ARG A 110 2.10 -7.40 3.80
CA ARG A 110 2.17 -6.11 3.11
C ARG A 110 1.38 -6.14 1.82
N LEU A 111 1.57 -7.16 0.97
CA LEU A 111 0.82 -7.29 -0.29
C LEU A 111 -0.70 -7.36 -0.06
N PHE A 112 -1.15 -8.15 0.92
CA PHE A 112 -2.56 -8.28 1.24
C PHE A 112 -3.18 -6.93 1.62
N TRP A 113 -2.61 -6.28 2.63
CA TRP A 113 -3.15 -5.03 3.17
C TRP A 113 -2.99 -3.85 2.21
N SER A 114 -1.91 -3.82 1.42
CA SER A 114 -1.73 -2.92 0.27
C SER A 114 -2.89 -2.99 -0.72
N MET A 115 -3.31 -4.19 -1.08
CA MET A 115 -4.38 -4.37 -2.06
C MET A 115 -5.77 -4.20 -1.46
N TYR A 116 -5.92 -4.53 -0.17
CA TYR A 116 -7.13 -4.19 0.59
C TYR A 116 -7.37 -2.68 0.63
N THR A 117 -6.36 -1.88 1.02
CA THR A 117 -6.46 -0.42 1.04
C THR A 117 -6.75 0.15 -0.35
N LEU A 118 -6.13 -0.40 -1.40
CA LEU A 118 -6.42 -0.02 -2.77
C LEU A 118 -7.86 -0.35 -3.20
N ASP A 119 -8.40 -1.51 -2.84
CA ASP A 119 -9.78 -1.91 -3.18
C ASP A 119 -10.80 -1.03 -2.46
N VAL A 120 -10.58 -0.71 -1.17
CA VAL A 120 -11.39 0.26 -0.44
C VAL A 120 -11.31 1.63 -1.09
N TYR A 121 -10.10 2.16 -1.30
CA TYR A 121 -9.87 3.45 -1.97
C TYR A 121 -10.63 3.54 -3.31
N SER A 122 -10.48 2.51 -4.14
CA SER A 122 -11.09 2.46 -5.47
C SER A 122 -12.61 2.51 -5.39
N ALA A 123 -13.19 1.76 -4.45
CA ALA A 123 -14.64 1.76 -4.21
C ALA A 123 -15.16 3.08 -3.63
N THR A 124 -14.34 3.81 -2.88
CA THR A 124 -14.65 5.15 -2.36
C THR A 124 -14.67 6.18 -3.49
N VAL A 125 -13.60 6.24 -4.27
CA VAL A 125 -13.32 7.35 -5.20
C VAL A 125 -14.06 7.20 -6.52
N TRP A 126 -14.10 5.99 -7.10
CA TRP A 126 -14.76 5.75 -8.40
C TRP A 126 -16.12 5.08 -8.26
N GLY A 127 -16.60 4.90 -7.03
CA GLY A 127 -17.77 4.08 -6.76
C GLY A 127 -17.50 2.59 -7.01
N GLY A 128 -18.54 1.76 -6.85
CA GLY A 128 -18.43 0.30 -6.99
C GLY A 128 -18.54 -0.41 -5.66
N MET A 129 -17.89 -1.57 -5.51
CA MET A 129 -17.95 -2.39 -4.29
C MET A 129 -16.56 -2.74 -3.80
N VAL A 130 -16.41 -2.81 -2.48
CA VAL A 130 -15.24 -3.44 -1.85
C VAL A 130 -15.40 -4.95 -2.03
N ARG A 131 -14.48 -5.56 -2.78
CA ARG A 131 -14.52 -6.98 -3.14
C ARG A 131 -14.10 -7.85 -1.97
N PHE A 132 -13.07 -7.42 -1.25
CA PHE A 132 -12.51 -8.15 -0.11
C PHE A 132 -12.79 -7.40 1.19
N ARG A 133 -13.70 -7.96 1.98
CA ARG A 133 -14.09 -7.39 3.27
C ARG A 133 -13.09 -7.80 4.33
N GLU A 134 -12.73 -6.87 5.22
CA GLU A 134 -11.83 -7.17 6.33
C GLU A 134 -12.32 -8.35 7.17
N ILE A 135 -13.62 -8.40 7.50
CA ILE A 135 -14.24 -9.44 8.32
C ILE A 135 -14.10 -10.86 7.75
N GLN A 136 -13.78 -10.98 6.45
CA GLN A 136 -13.60 -12.25 5.76
C GLN A 136 -12.12 -12.65 5.63
N SER A 137 -11.23 -11.88 6.24
CA SER A 137 -9.79 -12.10 6.19
C SER A 137 -9.19 -12.30 7.57
N ASN A 138 -8.13 -13.09 7.61
CA ASN A 138 -7.37 -13.40 8.82
C ASN A 138 -5.87 -13.22 8.54
N VAL A 139 -5.50 -11.97 8.23
CA VAL A 139 -4.12 -11.54 7.99
C VAL A 139 -3.73 -10.52 9.05
N ARG A 140 -2.63 -10.75 9.77
CA ARG A 140 -2.15 -9.81 10.78
C ARG A 140 -1.52 -8.58 10.13
N TYR A 141 -1.44 -7.50 10.89
CA TYR A 141 -0.66 -6.34 10.48
C TYR A 141 0.80 -6.71 10.20
N PRO A 142 1.40 -6.13 9.15
CA PRO A 142 2.81 -6.31 8.91
C PRO A 142 3.65 -5.67 10.01
N ARG A 143 4.87 -6.19 10.14
CA ARG A 143 5.91 -5.73 11.06
C ARG A 143 7.16 -5.43 10.27
N GLU A 144 8.06 -4.67 10.87
CA GLU A 144 9.41 -4.60 10.36
C GLU A 144 10.19 -5.83 10.77
N VAL A 145 10.94 -6.35 9.80
CA VAL A 145 11.91 -7.42 10.00
C VAL A 145 13.23 -6.82 9.57
N ASN A 146 14.25 -6.97 10.39
CA ASN A 146 15.60 -6.56 10.02
C ASN A 146 16.18 -7.62 9.09
N ASP A 147 16.20 -7.31 7.79
CA ASP A 147 16.74 -8.21 6.76
C ASP A 147 18.26 -8.41 6.92
N ASP A 148 18.97 -7.52 7.63
CA ASP A 148 20.42 -7.58 7.87
C ASP A 148 20.84 -8.67 8.89
N VAL A 149 19.87 -9.26 9.61
CA VAL A 149 20.13 -10.33 10.60
C VAL A 149 19.90 -11.72 10.00
N LEU A 150 19.44 -11.79 8.74
CA LEU A 150 19.16 -13.03 8.02
C LEU A 150 20.32 -13.44 7.11
N ASP A 151 21.56 -13.25 7.58
CA ASP A 151 22.72 -13.81 6.92
C ASP A 151 22.68 -15.34 6.98
N PHE A 152 22.83 -15.92 5.79
CA PHE A 152 22.51 -17.29 5.38
C PHE A 152 23.39 -18.41 5.97
N ASP A 153 24.03 -18.24 7.13
CA ASP A 153 25.08 -19.19 7.58
C ASP A 153 24.86 -19.90 8.90
N ASN A 154 23.71 -19.76 9.57
CA ASN A 154 23.40 -20.55 10.76
C ASN A 154 22.00 -21.17 10.71
N SER A 155 21.86 -22.22 9.90
CA SER A 155 20.76 -23.19 9.99
C SER A 155 20.88 -24.14 11.20
N ALA A 156 21.79 -23.88 12.13
CA ALA A 156 21.96 -24.64 13.36
C ALA A 156 21.80 -23.72 14.59
N GLN A 157 20.86 -24.09 15.46
CA GLN A 157 20.67 -23.57 16.82
C GLN A 157 20.26 -22.10 16.97
N ILE A 158 18.95 -21.86 16.91
CA ILE A 158 18.31 -20.98 17.91
C ILE A 158 18.29 -21.77 19.22
N SER A 159 19.46 -21.96 19.83
CA SER A 159 19.56 -22.29 21.25
C SER A 159 19.51 -20.97 22.00
N ALA A 160 18.51 -20.86 22.88
CA ALA A 160 18.48 -19.86 23.94
C ALA A 160 19.86 -19.74 24.60
N ILE A 161 20.21 -18.53 25.02
CA ILE A 161 21.50 -18.07 25.57
C ILE A 161 22.34 -17.29 24.54
N SER A 162 21.89 -16.07 24.27
CA SER A 162 22.79 -14.94 24.18
C SER A 162 22.24 -13.87 25.12
N THR A 163 22.88 -13.80 26.28
CA THR A 163 22.60 -12.88 27.38
C THR A 163 23.02 -11.46 27.01
N THR A 164 22.06 -10.67 26.52
CA THR A 164 22.01 -9.21 26.66
C THR A 164 20.57 -8.81 27.00
N PRO A 165 20.35 -7.77 27.83
CA PRO A 165 19.16 -7.66 28.64
C PRO A 165 17.89 -7.43 27.82
N ALA A 166 16.89 -8.26 28.13
CA ALA A 166 15.48 -8.21 27.80
C ALA A 166 14.94 -6.84 27.33
N SER A 167 14.70 -6.73 26.02
CA SER A 167 13.56 -6.01 25.47
C SER A 167 13.03 -6.84 24.29
N ASN A 168 12.27 -7.89 24.60
CA ASN A 168 11.55 -8.69 23.61
C ASN A 168 10.28 -7.98 23.08
N SER A 169 10.28 -6.66 23.07
CA SER A 169 9.32 -5.83 22.33
C SER A 169 10.11 -5.07 21.27
N TYR A 170 10.17 -5.63 20.05
CA TYR A 170 10.51 -4.82 18.88
C TYR A 170 9.43 -3.75 18.78
N GLU A 171 9.74 -2.55 19.27
CA GLU A 171 8.87 -1.40 19.10
C GLU A 171 8.73 -1.15 17.59
N PRO A 172 7.51 -1.14 17.03
CA PRO A 172 7.34 -0.91 15.61
C PRO A 172 7.93 0.46 15.26
N SER A 173 8.71 0.52 14.18
CA SER A 173 9.27 1.79 13.72
C SER A 173 8.18 2.82 13.51
N VAL A 174 8.59 4.09 13.52
CA VAL A 174 7.69 5.22 13.23
C VAL A 174 6.99 5.02 11.88
N TRP A 175 7.71 4.53 10.87
CA TRP A 175 7.13 4.23 9.56
C TRP A 175 6.03 3.17 9.66
N MET A 176 6.30 2.02 10.27
CA MET A 176 5.34 0.91 10.35
C MET A 176 4.12 1.26 11.20
N ARG A 177 4.29 2.07 12.26
CA ARG A 177 3.17 2.62 13.03
C ARG A 177 2.25 3.47 12.15
N GLY A 178 2.83 4.36 11.33
CA GLY A 178 2.06 5.20 10.41
C GLY A 178 1.36 4.39 9.32
N TRP A 179 2.02 3.35 8.81
CA TRP A 179 1.48 2.47 7.77
C TRP A 179 0.27 1.67 8.28
N ASN A 180 0.40 1.06 9.46
CA ASN A 180 -0.71 0.33 10.10
C ASN A 180 -1.86 1.28 10.46
N PHE A 181 -1.56 2.48 10.97
CA PHE A 181 -2.59 3.50 11.21
C PHE A 181 -3.34 3.90 9.94
N THR A 182 -2.64 4.05 8.80
CA THR A 182 -3.31 4.34 7.52
C THR A 182 -4.20 3.18 7.10
N THR A 183 -3.77 1.95 7.36
CA THR A 183 -4.61 0.77 7.12
C THR A 183 -5.86 0.80 8.01
N ASP A 184 -5.75 1.17 9.29
CA ASP A 184 -6.90 1.39 10.17
C ASP A 184 -7.87 2.44 9.62
N LEU A 185 -7.36 3.54 9.03
CA LEU A 185 -8.23 4.53 8.38
C LEU A 185 -9.02 3.94 7.22
N TYR A 186 -8.40 3.09 6.39
CA TYR A 186 -9.10 2.40 5.31
C TYR A 186 -10.11 1.36 5.82
N ARG A 187 -9.80 0.67 6.93
CA ARG A 187 -10.76 -0.23 7.60
C ARG A 187 -11.99 0.53 8.08
N ILE A 188 -11.78 1.69 8.72
CA ILE A 188 -12.88 2.59 9.13
C ILE A 188 -13.64 3.10 7.90
N LEU A 189 -12.93 3.46 6.83
CA LEU A 189 -13.52 3.95 5.58
C LEU A 189 -14.42 2.91 4.90
N GLU A 190 -14.04 1.62 4.90
CA GLU A 190 -14.88 0.51 4.42
C GLU A 190 -16.26 0.55 5.10
N HIS A 191 -16.28 0.67 6.43
CA HIS A 191 -17.51 0.72 7.23
C HIS A 191 -18.30 2.01 7.04
N ALA A 192 -17.62 3.15 6.88
CA ALA A 192 -18.26 4.44 6.63
C ALA A 192 -19.05 4.46 5.32
N ILE A 193 -18.44 3.93 4.24
CA ILE A 193 -19.07 3.85 2.91
C ILE A 193 -20.25 2.88 2.91
N ASP A 194 -20.11 1.77 3.63
CA ASP A 194 -21.22 0.85 3.87
C ASP A 194 -22.39 1.54 4.56
N GLY A 195 -22.11 2.43 5.53
CA GLY A 195 -23.10 3.29 6.18
C GLY A 195 -23.82 4.20 5.18
N GLN A 196 -23.07 4.99 4.41
CA GLN A 196 -23.61 5.93 3.43
C GLN A 196 -24.43 5.26 2.33
N ARG A 197 -23.98 4.09 1.83
CA ARG A 197 -24.75 3.34 0.82
C ARG A 197 -26.06 2.77 1.36
N ARG A 198 -26.21 2.63 2.67
CA ARG A 198 -27.49 2.21 3.28
C ARG A 198 -28.51 3.32 3.25
N THR A 199 -28.12 4.57 3.55
CA THR A 199 -29.05 5.70 3.53
C THR A 199 -29.59 5.96 2.13
N LEU A 200 -28.77 5.68 1.11
CA LEU A 200 -29.16 5.79 -0.30
C LEU A 200 -29.96 4.60 -0.84
N ARG A 201 -30.12 3.50 -0.08
CA ARG A 201 -30.92 2.35 -0.54
C ARG A 201 -32.41 2.64 -0.32
N VAL A 202 -33.16 2.63 -1.42
CA VAL A 202 -34.62 2.53 -1.40
C VAL A 202 -35.04 1.25 -0.68
N GLU A 203 -36.10 1.35 0.12
CA GLU A 203 -36.72 0.30 0.95
C GLU A 203 -36.90 -1.04 0.22
N ASN A 204 -35.83 -1.83 0.15
CA ASN A 204 -35.93 -3.25 -0.06
C ASN A 204 -35.66 -3.90 1.29
N GLU A 205 -36.66 -4.64 1.80
CA GLU A 205 -36.58 -5.45 3.02
C GLU A 205 -35.46 -6.48 2.91
N SER A 206 -34.24 -6.04 3.16
CA SER A 206 -33.08 -6.90 3.13
C SER A 206 -32.97 -7.59 4.49
N PRO A 207 -32.89 -8.93 4.54
CA PRO A 207 -32.61 -9.66 5.78
C PRO A 207 -31.33 -9.21 6.50
N TRP A 208 -30.47 -8.44 5.81
CA TRP A 208 -29.30 -7.79 6.38
C TRP A 208 -29.58 -6.84 7.54
N SER A 209 -30.80 -6.33 7.72
CA SER A 209 -31.16 -5.52 8.91
C SER A 209 -31.06 -6.33 10.20
N LEU A 210 -31.26 -7.65 10.15
CA LEU A 210 -31.25 -8.54 11.33
C LEU A 210 -29.87 -8.78 11.92
N PHE A 211 -28.82 -8.62 11.13
CA PHE A 211 -27.44 -8.97 11.50
C PHE A 211 -26.56 -7.74 11.75
N ARG A 212 -27.17 -6.56 11.89
CA ARG A 212 -26.47 -5.29 11.72
C ARG A 212 -26.50 -4.43 13.00
N PRO A 213 -25.34 -3.92 13.46
CA PRO A 213 -25.27 -2.90 14.50
C PRO A 213 -25.83 -1.56 14.02
N ASP A 214 -26.40 -0.78 14.95
CA ASP A 214 -26.86 0.57 14.67
C ASP A 214 -25.73 1.45 14.11
N PRO A 215 -26.02 2.32 13.13
CA PRO A 215 -25.02 3.20 12.55
C PRO A 215 -24.48 4.18 13.59
N VAL A 216 -23.15 4.23 13.72
CA VAL A 216 -22.47 5.20 14.60
C VAL A 216 -22.43 6.57 13.90
N PRO A 217 -22.83 7.67 14.57
CA PRO A 217 -22.72 9.01 14.02
C PRO A 217 -21.30 9.37 13.57
N GLY A 218 -21.16 9.97 12.39
CA GLY A 218 -19.86 10.29 11.79
C GLY A 218 -18.95 11.16 12.66
N HIS A 219 -19.52 12.11 13.41
CA HIS A 219 -18.75 12.96 14.33
C HIS A 219 -18.10 12.17 15.49
N LEU A 220 -18.74 11.09 15.97
CA LEU A 220 -18.15 10.23 16.99
C LEU A 220 -17.00 9.39 16.42
N ILE A 221 -17.16 8.92 15.18
CA ILE A 221 -16.10 8.22 14.44
C ILE A 221 -14.90 9.17 14.27
N MET A 222 -15.14 10.40 13.81
CA MET A 222 -14.08 11.39 13.62
C MET A 222 -13.38 11.77 14.93
N LYS A 223 -14.14 11.96 16.03
CA LYS A 223 -13.57 12.19 17.36
C LYS A 223 -12.66 11.04 17.81
N HIS A 224 -13.07 9.80 17.57
CA HIS A 224 -12.25 8.63 17.88
C HIS A 224 -10.97 8.60 17.03
N VAL A 225 -11.09 8.84 15.72
CA VAL A 225 -9.95 8.92 14.79
C VAL A 225 -8.96 10.01 15.19
N GLN A 226 -9.44 11.19 15.59
CA GLN A 226 -8.58 12.27 16.10
C GLN A 226 -7.82 11.87 17.37
N ALA A 227 -8.45 11.11 18.28
CA ALA A 227 -7.77 10.58 19.46
C ALA A 227 -6.67 9.58 19.06
N MET A 228 -6.94 8.68 18.11
CA MET A 228 -5.93 7.74 17.59
C MET A 228 -4.77 8.48 16.89
N PHE A 229 -5.09 9.49 16.07
CA PHE A 229 -4.11 10.33 15.40
C PHE A 229 -3.22 11.09 16.39
N SER A 230 -3.80 11.64 17.46
CA SER A 230 -3.06 12.36 18.50
C SER A 230 -2.10 11.45 19.28
N ALA A 231 -2.38 10.14 19.33
CA ALA A 231 -1.52 9.15 19.97
C ALA A 231 -0.34 8.70 19.07
N LEU A 232 -0.31 9.09 17.80
CA LEU A 232 0.82 8.77 16.91
C LEU A 232 2.09 9.53 17.31
N PRO A 233 3.28 9.00 16.98
CA PRO A 233 4.52 9.76 17.05
C PRO A 233 4.40 11.13 16.37
N SER A 234 4.94 12.18 17.00
CA SER A 234 4.83 13.57 16.51
C SER A 234 5.39 13.77 15.09
N GLN A 235 6.33 12.92 14.67
CA GLN A 235 6.88 12.91 13.32
C GLN A 235 5.83 12.60 12.23
N LEU A 236 4.76 11.88 12.57
CA LEU A 236 3.67 11.53 11.65
C LEU A 236 2.54 12.57 11.66
N GLN A 237 2.45 13.38 12.72
CA GLN A 237 1.36 14.33 12.89
C GLN A 237 1.50 15.55 11.96
N THR A 238 2.72 15.89 11.54
CA THR A 238 3.00 17.04 10.65
C THR A 238 3.83 16.61 9.46
N THR A 239 3.39 16.97 8.25
CA THR A 239 4.12 16.68 7.03
C THR A 239 5.32 17.60 6.89
N ARG A 240 6.53 17.04 7.00
CA ARG A 240 7.79 17.76 6.87
C ARG A 240 8.18 17.92 5.39
N PRO A 241 8.91 18.97 5.00
CA PRO A 241 9.46 19.10 3.65
C PRO A 241 10.36 17.91 3.27
N VAL A 242 10.50 17.67 1.96
CA VAL A 242 11.45 16.68 1.42
C VAL A 242 12.87 17.14 1.70
N THR A 243 13.70 16.24 2.23
CA THR A 243 15.10 16.50 2.58
C THR A 243 16.07 15.86 1.59
N GLY A 244 15.60 14.90 0.79
CA GLY A 244 16.43 14.09 -0.12
C GLY A 244 17.12 12.91 0.58
N ASP A 245 16.87 12.73 1.89
CA ASP A 245 17.28 11.58 2.67
C ASP A 245 16.13 10.56 2.75
N PRO A 246 16.26 9.38 2.12
CA PRO A 246 15.21 8.37 2.10
C PRO A 246 14.66 7.97 3.48
N GLU A 247 15.49 7.94 4.52
CA GLU A 247 15.07 7.54 5.87
C GLU A 247 14.14 8.57 6.52
N HIS A 248 14.32 9.84 6.19
CA HIS A 248 13.48 10.93 6.68
C HIS A 248 12.27 11.17 5.78
N ASP A 249 12.47 11.11 4.46
CA ASP A 249 11.44 11.35 3.46
C ASP A 249 10.34 10.30 3.50
N ILE A 250 10.67 9.04 3.85
CA ILE A 250 9.66 7.97 3.96
C ILE A 250 8.66 8.27 5.09
N VAL A 251 9.12 8.85 6.22
CA VAL A 251 8.23 9.24 7.33
C VAL A 251 7.41 10.48 6.96
N GLY A 252 8.01 11.45 6.27
CA GLY A 252 7.30 12.62 5.74
C GLY A 252 6.20 12.23 4.76
N PHE A 253 6.50 11.30 3.86
CA PHE A 253 5.54 10.72 2.94
C PHE A 253 4.40 9.98 3.65
N GLN A 254 4.72 9.24 4.71
CA GLN A 254 3.69 8.58 5.52
C GLN A 254 2.74 9.58 6.18
N SER A 255 3.29 10.68 6.70
CA SER A 255 2.47 11.77 7.24
C SER A 255 1.53 12.33 6.17
N ALA A 256 2.03 12.59 4.95
CA ALA A 256 1.20 13.06 3.84
C ALA A 256 0.06 12.08 3.51
N ASN A 257 0.36 10.78 3.47
CA ASN A 257 -0.63 9.73 3.22
C ASN A 257 -1.71 9.66 4.32
N ILE A 258 -1.30 9.77 5.58
CA ILE A 258 -2.22 9.87 6.72
C ILE A 258 -3.15 11.07 6.57
N GLN A 259 -2.59 12.25 6.29
CA GLN A 259 -3.38 13.48 6.12
C GLN A 259 -4.39 13.35 4.97
N ALA A 260 -3.96 12.86 3.81
CA ALA A 260 -4.85 12.65 2.67
C ALA A 260 -5.97 11.65 2.98
N THR A 261 -5.66 10.56 3.69
CA THR A 261 -6.65 9.54 4.05
C THR A 261 -7.63 10.06 5.12
N LEU A 262 -7.17 10.86 6.08
CA LEU A 262 -8.03 11.55 7.04
C LEU A 262 -9.02 12.49 6.35
N GLN A 263 -8.55 13.26 5.36
CA GLN A 263 -9.41 14.13 4.57
C GLN A 263 -10.45 13.33 3.76
N LEU A 264 -10.05 12.21 3.16
CA LEU A 264 -10.98 11.31 2.48
C LEU A 264 -12.07 10.78 3.42
N LEU A 265 -11.68 10.34 4.62
CA LEU A 265 -12.63 9.88 5.63
C LEU A 265 -13.57 11.00 6.09
N ASN A 266 -13.05 12.21 6.28
CA ASN A 266 -13.86 13.37 6.66
C ASN A 266 -14.92 13.68 5.59
N MET A 267 -14.55 13.66 4.31
CA MET A 267 -15.49 13.85 3.21
C MET A 267 -16.59 12.78 3.18
N VAL A 268 -16.25 11.52 3.45
CA VAL A 268 -17.23 10.42 3.46
C VAL A 268 -18.18 10.47 4.66
N LEU A 269 -17.66 10.86 5.83
CA LEU A 269 -18.46 10.95 7.06
C LEU A 269 -19.29 12.24 7.15
N SER A 270 -19.01 13.22 6.29
CA SER A 270 -19.78 14.47 6.24
C SER A 270 -21.21 14.18 5.72
N PRO A 271 -22.26 14.64 6.43
CA PRO A 271 -23.63 14.32 6.06
C PRO A 271 -24.04 14.92 4.70
N ASN A 272 -24.76 14.14 3.89
CA ASN A 272 -25.08 14.54 2.52
C ASN A 272 -26.38 15.34 2.36
N GLU A 273 -27.35 15.21 3.27
CA GLU A 273 -28.72 15.70 3.01
C GLU A 273 -29.19 16.82 3.95
N ASP A 274 -28.85 16.79 5.25
CA ASP A 274 -29.29 17.80 6.23
C ASP A 274 -28.30 18.96 6.44
N GLN A 275 -27.14 18.90 5.80
CA GLN A 275 -26.07 19.88 5.95
C GLN A 275 -26.24 21.04 4.97
N GLY A 276 -26.22 22.27 5.48
CA GLY A 276 -26.20 23.48 4.65
C GLY A 276 -25.02 23.48 3.68
N ILE A 277 -25.18 24.16 2.54
CA ILE A 277 -24.11 24.31 1.51
C ILE A 277 -22.81 24.84 2.16
N GLU A 278 -22.92 25.70 3.16
CA GLU A 278 -21.81 26.31 3.90
C GLU A 278 -20.92 25.27 4.58
N GLU A 279 -21.51 24.27 5.27
CA GLU A 279 -20.74 23.22 5.96
C GLU A 279 -20.03 22.29 4.97
N LYS A 280 -20.63 22.04 3.79
CA LYS A 280 -19.97 21.29 2.71
C LYS A 280 -18.78 22.05 2.13
N CYS A 281 -18.94 23.37 1.95
CA CYS A 281 -17.84 24.24 1.55
C CYS A 281 -16.73 24.26 2.60
N GLU A 282 -17.06 24.30 3.89
CA GLU A 282 -16.07 24.26 4.97
C GLU A 282 -15.26 22.96 4.94
N VAL A 283 -15.89 21.80 4.72
CA VAL A 283 -15.19 20.52 4.55
C VAL A 283 -14.24 20.59 3.34
N ALA A 284 -14.70 21.11 2.20
CA ALA A 284 -13.87 21.26 1.01
C ALA A 284 -12.69 22.23 1.22
N GLU A 285 -12.92 23.37 1.90
CA GLU A 285 -11.89 24.34 2.27
C GLU A 285 -10.86 23.72 3.21
N ASN A 286 -11.30 22.93 4.20
CA ASN A 286 -10.41 22.20 5.09
C ASN A 286 -9.52 21.22 4.32
N VAL A 287 -10.11 20.44 3.41
CA VAL A 287 -9.36 19.54 2.51
C VAL A 287 -8.31 20.32 1.72
N LEU A 288 -8.70 21.40 1.03
CA LEU A 288 -7.78 22.24 0.27
C LEU A 288 -6.68 22.84 1.14
N SER A 289 -7.01 23.30 2.35
CA SER A 289 -6.04 23.87 3.29
C SER A 289 -4.99 22.86 3.76
N VAL A 290 -5.35 21.57 3.82
CA VAL A 290 -4.42 20.49 4.16
C VAL A 290 -3.56 20.15 2.96
N PHE A 291 -4.15 19.97 1.78
CA PHE A 291 -3.40 19.61 0.56
C PHE A 291 -2.41 20.70 0.11
N THR A 292 -2.72 21.98 0.34
CA THR A 292 -1.78 23.10 0.07
C THR A 292 -0.53 23.08 0.97
N LYS A 293 -0.59 22.42 2.12
CA LYS A 293 0.54 22.27 3.06
C LYS A 293 1.37 21.01 2.77
N VAL A 294 0.86 20.07 1.98
CA VAL A 294 1.59 18.85 1.64
C VAL A 294 2.58 19.16 0.50
N PRO A 295 3.88 18.85 0.65
CA PRO A 295 4.86 18.96 -0.42
C PRO A 295 4.40 18.28 -1.71
N ILE A 296 4.56 18.98 -2.84
CA ILE A 296 4.08 18.50 -4.15
C ILE A 296 4.75 17.19 -4.58
N GLU A 297 5.97 16.94 -4.12
CA GLU A 297 6.72 15.71 -4.33
C GLU A 297 5.99 14.51 -3.74
N TYR A 298 5.45 14.65 -2.51
CA TYR A 298 4.64 13.60 -1.90
C TYR A 298 3.30 13.43 -2.60
N LEU A 299 2.68 14.52 -3.07
CA LEU A 299 1.43 14.45 -3.84
C LEU A 299 1.61 13.70 -5.16
N LYS A 300 2.69 13.99 -5.91
CA LYS A 300 3.06 13.29 -7.14
C LYS A 300 3.29 11.80 -6.89
N ALA A 301 3.74 11.45 -5.69
CA ALA A 301 4.02 10.09 -5.30
C ALA A 301 2.90 9.44 -4.48
N ILE A 302 1.75 10.06 -4.25
CA ILE A 302 0.77 9.62 -3.23
C ILE A 302 0.13 8.26 -3.53
N SER A 303 0.15 7.79 -4.78
CA SER A 303 -0.24 6.43 -5.17
C SER A 303 0.84 5.37 -4.90
N SER A 304 2.03 5.79 -4.47
CA SER A 304 3.18 4.93 -4.18
C SER A 304 3.12 4.00 -2.97
N PRO A 305 2.45 4.33 -1.85
CA PRO A 305 2.45 3.49 -0.66
C PRO A 305 1.52 2.28 -0.82
N LEU A 306 0.71 2.22 -1.87
CA LEU A 306 -0.18 1.09 -2.11
C LEU A 306 0.59 -0.18 -2.47
N VAL A 307 1.84 -0.14 -2.95
CA VAL A 307 2.59 -1.38 -3.31
C VAL A 307 4.11 -1.35 -3.03
N GLY A 308 4.75 -0.19 -2.81
CA GLY A 308 6.17 -0.13 -2.39
C GLY A 308 6.23 -0.11 -0.86
N TYR A 309 6.73 -1.13 -0.15
CA TYR A 309 8.16 -1.33 0.12
C TYR A 309 8.47 -2.78 0.57
N GLY A 310 7.66 -3.75 0.13
CA GLY A 310 7.84 -5.16 0.51
C GLY A 310 8.84 -5.95 -0.35
N SER A 311 9.65 -5.34 -1.22
CA SER A 311 10.56 -6.09 -2.12
C SER A 311 11.89 -5.41 -2.42
N THR A 312 12.17 -4.25 -1.83
CA THR A 312 13.35 -3.46 -2.19
C THR A 312 14.09 -2.97 -0.96
N SER A 313 14.87 -3.89 -0.37
CA SER A 313 16.16 -3.52 0.24
C SER A 313 17.16 -2.99 -0.82
N ALA A 314 16.83 -3.09 -2.11
CA ALA A 314 17.66 -2.59 -3.22
C ALA A 314 17.70 -1.06 -3.43
N SER A 315 17.03 -0.25 -2.60
CA SER A 315 17.24 1.22 -2.59
C SER A 315 17.97 1.75 -1.36
N ASN A 316 18.28 0.90 -0.38
CA ASN A 316 19.22 1.21 0.68
C ASN A 316 20.61 0.78 0.22
N GLY A 317 21.62 1.61 0.51
CA GLY A 317 22.92 1.59 -0.14
C GLY A 317 23.56 0.21 -0.30
N VAL A 318 23.56 -0.30 -1.54
CA VAL A 318 24.66 -1.15 -1.97
C VAL A 318 25.87 -0.24 -2.04
N ARG A 319 26.73 -0.31 -1.03
CA ARG A 319 28.15 0.05 -1.20
C ARG A 319 28.68 -0.89 -2.27
N THR A 320 28.67 -0.43 -3.52
CA THR A 320 29.37 -1.12 -4.60
C THR A 320 30.87 -0.96 -4.35
N HIS A 321 31.47 -1.92 -3.65
CA HIS A 321 32.88 -2.23 -3.89
C HIS A 321 32.96 -2.95 -5.24
N PRO A 322 33.86 -2.53 -6.15
CA PRO A 322 33.86 -3.00 -7.53
C PRO A 322 34.45 -4.40 -7.61
N LEU A 323 33.60 -5.42 -7.79
CA LEU A 323 34.06 -6.72 -8.25
C LEU A 323 34.10 -6.73 -9.78
N HIS A 324 35.33 -6.70 -10.29
CA HIS A 324 35.69 -6.87 -11.68
C HIS A 324 35.08 -8.15 -12.27
N TRP A 325 34.11 -8.01 -13.18
CA TRP A 325 33.72 -9.09 -14.09
C TRP A 325 34.73 -9.17 -15.26
N ARG A 326 35.76 -10.01 -15.11
CA ARG A 326 36.64 -10.40 -16.23
C ARG A 326 35.91 -11.46 -17.06
N ARG A 327 35.55 -11.11 -18.31
CA ARG A 327 35.00 -12.01 -19.33
C ARG A 327 35.85 -13.28 -19.46
N ARG A 328 35.24 -14.46 -19.31
CA ARG A 328 35.72 -15.67 -20.00
C ARG A 328 35.17 -15.63 -21.42
N THR A 329 35.99 -15.21 -22.36
CA THR A 329 35.81 -15.52 -23.77
C THR A 329 36.12 -17.00 -23.96
N THR A 330 35.10 -17.78 -24.31
CA THR A 330 35.28 -19.07 -24.98
C THR A 330 35.77 -18.80 -26.39
N GLN A 331 37.06 -19.02 -26.64
CA GLN A 331 37.58 -19.30 -27.97
C GLN A 331 37.60 -20.82 -28.16
N ASN A 332 36.91 -21.30 -29.17
CA ASN A 332 37.21 -22.57 -29.80
C ASN A 332 36.77 -22.47 -31.27
N THR A 333 37.75 -22.49 -32.17
CA THR A 333 37.85 -23.27 -33.43
C THR A 333 38.85 -22.60 -34.35
N GLY A 334 39.89 -23.35 -34.72
CA GLY A 334 41.00 -22.99 -35.58
C GLY A 334 42.17 -23.91 -35.28
#